data_AF-A0A7J8QY43-F1
#
_entry.id   AF-A0A7J8QY43-F1
#
_cell.length_a   1.000
_cell.length_b   1.000
_cell.length_c   1.000
_cell.angle_alpha   90.00
_cell.angle_beta   90.00
_cell.angle_gamma   90.00
#
_symmetry.space_group_name_H-M   'P 1'
#
loop_
_entity.id
_entity.type
_entity.pdbx_description
1 polymer ?
#
loop_
_entity_poly.entity_id
_entity_poly.type
_entity_poly.pdbx_seq_one_letter_code
_entity_poly.pdbx_strand_id
1 'polypeptide(L)'
;GNKWILNIHSGKCFIYVLHQRLCKYSAIIINPLVFHFWKCVFLINFCSIVYMDFYVGCSYQHTKYHKQTKNQWARDDPAFVVICSLLLAVATVAYCAAYDHSAAHAVSVVISVLLFHFLLAGILLATCCWFLTNAYLREEAPNTCVVEQRVEWQVWLYAFDVHCNSFFPMFVMLYVIHYFLSPLLVAHGFIPALLSNLLFMVAASYHHYLNFLGYDGNFVPFFSLGKLYYNEVSSKIDISIVLTVLPFLERTTFFLYPIGIVIILSPILILSGFNPSRYFMNIYFTRTL
;
A
#
# COMPACT_ATOMS: atom_id res chain seq x y z
N GLY A 1 -43.07 13.85 -26.54
CA GLY A 1 -43.13 13.55 -25.10
C GLY A 1 -42.08 12.51 -24.77
N ASN A 2 -41.15 12.87 -23.89
CA ASN A 2 -39.86 12.20 -23.60
C ASN A 2 -39.96 10.76 -23.04
N LYS A 3 -40.36 9.77 -23.87
CA LYS A 3 -40.33 8.34 -23.50
C LYS A 3 -38.91 7.82 -23.18
N TRP A 4 -37.86 8.46 -23.68
CA TRP A 4 -36.46 8.12 -23.37
C TRP A 4 -36.03 8.43 -21.93
N ILE A 5 -36.57 9.47 -21.29
CA ILE A 5 -36.22 9.91 -19.93
C ILE A 5 -36.97 9.05 -18.92
N LEU A 6 -38.22 8.66 -19.24
CA LEU A 6 -38.99 7.69 -18.45
C LEU A 6 -38.35 6.29 -18.45
N ASN A 7 -37.72 5.87 -19.55
CA ASN A 7 -37.01 4.59 -19.61
C ASN A 7 -35.69 4.58 -18.82
N ILE A 8 -35.02 5.74 -18.69
CA ILE A 8 -33.85 5.91 -17.79
C ILE A 8 -34.29 5.79 -16.32
N HIS A 9 -35.45 6.34 -15.96
CA HIS A 9 -36.00 6.19 -14.61
C HIS A 9 -36.59 4.79 -14.32
N SER A 10 -37.00 4.03 -15.34
CA SER A 10 -37.67 2.73 -15.18
C SER A 10 -36.77 1.50 -15.35
N GLY A 11 -35.45 1.66 -15.52
CA GLY A 11 -34.49 0.55 -15.53
C GLY A 11 -34.66 -0.49 -16.66
N LYS A 12 -35.38 -0.16 -17.74
CA LYS A 12 -35.61 -1.09 -18.86
C LYS A 12 -34.47 -0.99 -19.87
N CYS A 13 -33.43 -1.76 -19.59
CA CYS A 13 -32.16 -1.90 -20.29
C CYS A 13 -32.30 -2.67 -21.62
N PHE A 14 -31.91 -2.08 -22.74
CA PHE A 14 -31.63 -2.80 -23.98
C PHE A 14 -30.29 -2.34 -24.56
N ILE A 15 -29.52 -3.31 -25.08
CA ILE A 15 -28.11 -3.31 -25.53
C ILE A 15 -27.14 -3.91 -24.49
N TYR A 16 -26.73 -5.14 -24.80
CA TYR A 16 -26.14 -6.16 -23.96
C TYR A 16 -24.64 -5.91 -23.65
N VAL A 17 -24.20 -6.30 -22.45
CA VAL A 17 -22.82 -6.36 -21.91
C VAL A 17 -22.23 -5.09 -21.27
N LEU A 18 -21.99 -3.98 -22.00
CA LEU A 18 -21.40 -2.77 -21.39
C LEU A 18 -22.35 -2.13 -20.35
N HIS A 19 -23.66 -2.20 -20.60
CA HIS A 19 -24.69 -1.68 -19.70
C HIS A 19 -24.87 -2.52 -18.42
N GLN A 20 -24.63 -3.83 -18.42
CA GLN A 20 -24.76 -4.63 -17.19
C GLN A 20 -23.68 -4.28 -16.15
N ARG A 21 -22.44 -4.02 -16.61
CA ARG A 21 -21.35 -3.59 -15.74
C ARG A 21 -21.52 -2.14 -15.29
N LEU A 22 -22.03 -1.26 -16.15
CA LEU A 22 -22.43 0.11 -15.78
C LEU A 22 -23.67 0.13 -14.86
N CYS A 23 -24.60 -0.82 -14.97
CA CYS A 23 -25.71 -1.05 -14.03
C CYS A 23 -25.22 -1.53 -12.67
N LYS A 24 -24.21 -2.41 -12.61
CA LYS A 24 -23.53 -2.75 -11.36
C LYS A 24 -22.75 -1.56 -10.79
N TYR A 25 -22.02 -0.80 -11.61
CA TYR A 25 -21.30 0.42 -11.20
C TYR A 25 -22.27 1.46 -10.62
N SER A 26 -23.38 1.71 -11.32
CA SER A 26 -24.44 2.58 -10.83
C SER A 26 -25.15 1.98 -9.61
N ALA A 27 -25.39 0.67 -9.50
CA ALA A 27 -25.94 0.08 -8.27
C ALA A 27 -24.97 0.16 -7.07
N ILE A 28 -23.66 0.00 -7.28
CA ILE A 28 -22.61 0.15 -6.26
C ILE A 28 -22.51 1.61 -5.78
N ILE A 29 -22.67 2.58 -6.70
CA ILE A 29 -22.59 4.02 -6.39
C ILE A 29 -23.92 4.60 -5.87
N ILE A 30 -25.05 4.11 -6.38
CA ILE A 30 -26.40 4.60 -6.06
C ILE A 30 -26.92 3.94 -4.78
N ASN A 31 -26.45 2.76 -4.39
CA ASN A 31 -26.86 2.16 -3.12
C ASN A 31 -26.38 3.06 -1.97
N PRO A 32 -27.30 3.74 -1.25
CA PRO A 32 -26.92 4.71 -0.24
C PRO A 32 -26.12 4.06 0.89
N LEU A 33 -26.31 2.76 1.15
CA LEU A 33 -25.51 2.01 2.12
C LEU A 33 -24.05 1.88 1.69
N VAL A 34 -23.79 1.54 0.42
CA VAL A 34 -22.43 1.39 -0.12
C VAL A 34 -21.74 2.74 -0.25
N PHE A 35 -22.46 3.77 -0.68
CA PHE A 35 -21.94 5.13 -0.77
C PHE A 35 -21.63 5.73 0.61
N HIS A 36 -22.49 5.51 1.62
CA HIS A 36 -22.24 5.98 2.99
C HIS A 36 -21.12 5.19 3.64
N PHE A 37 -21.08 3.86 3.46
CA PHE A 37 -19.98 3.01 3.89
C PHE A 37 -18.65 3.48 3.28
N TRP A 38 -18.60 3.77 1.98
CA TRP A 38 -17.39 4.28 1.33
C TRP A 38 -17.05 5.72 1.68
N LYS A 39 -18.02 6.58 1.99
CA LYS A 39 -17.74 7.89 2.60
C LYS A 39 -17.06 7.72 3.96
N CYS A 40 -17.57 6.82 4.80
CA CYS A 40 -16.95 6.51 6.09
C CYS A 40 -15.56 5.90 5.88
N VAL A 41 -15.39 4.95 4.96
CA VAL A 41 -14.07 4.36 4.63
C VAL A 41 -13.12 5.41 4.06
N PHE A 42 -13.57 6.32 3.21
CA PHE A 42 -12.74 7.41 2.68
C PHE A 42 -12.36 8.42 3.76
N LEU A 43 -13.30 8.77 4.65
CA LEU A 43 -13.04 9.61 5.84
C LEU A 43 -12.09 8.93 6.82
N ILE A 44 -12.26 7.64 7.07
CA ILE A 44 -11.36 6.83 7.91
C ILE A 44 -9.98 6.73 7.26
N ASN A 45 -9.89 6.53 5.96
CA ASN A 45 -8.63 6.51 5.23
C ASN A 45 -7.96 7.88 5.23
N PHE A 46 -8.71 8.96 5.02
CA PHE A 46 -8.21 10.32 5.10
C PHE A 46 -7.73 10.67 6.51
N CYS A 47 -8.52 10.34 7.53
CA CYS A 47 -8.13 10.49 8.93
C CYS A 47 -6.93 9.60 9.28
N SER A 48 -6.83 8.40 8.71
CA SER A 48 -5.69 7.51 8.87
C SER A 48 -4.46 8.05 8.15
N ILE A 49 -4.59 8.67 6.97
CA ILE A 49 -3.49 9.35 6.26
C ILE A 49 -2.97 10.50 7.13
N VAL A 50 -3.87 11.36 7.62
CA VAL A 50 -3.51 12.50 8.49
C VAL A 50 -2.93 12.02 9.82
N TYR A 51 -3.52 10.98 10.42
CA TYR A 51 -2.99 10.35 11.63
C TYR A 51 -1.62 9.76 11.36
N MET A 52 -1.41 9.05 10.24
CA MET A 52 -0.12 8.47 9.89
C MET A 52 0.92 9.55 9.61
N ASP A 53 0.59 10.63 8.90
CA ASP A 53 1.52 11.75 8.69
C ASP A 53 1.97 12.36 10.03
N PHE A 54 1.04 12.52 10.98
CA PHE A 54 1.35 13.00 12.33
C PHE A 54 2.15 11.96 13.17
N TYR A 55 1.74 10.69 13.09
CA TYR A 55 2.32 9.57 13.81
C TYR A 55 3.75 9.28 13.34
N VAL A 56 3.99 9.35 12.04
CA VAL A 56 5.29 9.27 11.39
C VAL A 56 6.23 10.34 11.95
N GLY A 57 5.79 11.61 11.98
CA GLY A 57 6.58 12.71 12.54
C GLY A 57 6.95 12.54 14.02
N CYS A 58 5.98 12.12 14.85
CA CYS A 58 6.20 11.84 16.27
C CYS A 58 7.12 10.63 16.48
N SER A 59 6.97 9.60 15.66
CA SER A 59 7.71 8.36 15.83
C SER A 59 9.18 8.47 15.46
N TYR A 60 9.56 9.37 14.54
CA TYR A 60 10.97 9.69 14.32
C TYR A 60 11.68 10.16 15.58
N GLN A 61 11.01 11.02 16.34
CA GLN A 61 11.55 11.51 17.62
C GLN A 61 11.69 10.34 18.60
N HIS A 62 10.74 9.40 18.60
CA HIS A 62 10.78 8.22 19.46
C HIS A 62 11.89 7.23 19.07
N THR A 63 12.09 6.94 17.77
CA THR A 63 13.21 6.10 17.29
C THR A 63 14.56 6.73 17.61
N LYS A 64 14.68 8.06 17.48
CA LYS A 64 15.89 8.81 17.89
C LYS A 64 16.15 8.66 19.40
N TYR A 65 15.12 8.84 20.21
CA TYR A 65 15.22 8.70 21.66
C TYR A 65 15.56 7.25 22.08
N HIS A 66 14.94 6.25 21.45
CA HIS A 66 15.23 4.83 21.64
C HIS A 66 16.65 4.47 21.22
N LYS A 67 17.18 5.09 20.16
CA LYS A 67 18.58 4.89 19.78
C LYS A 67 19.52 5.43 20.86
N GLN A 68 19.24 6.61 21.40
CA GLN A 68 20.08 7.23 22.44
C GLN A 68 19.99 6.52 23.80
N THR A 69 18.83 5.94 24.15
CA THR A 69 18.59 5.36 25.48
C THR A 69 18.72 3.84 25.55
N LYS A 70 18.35 3.13 24.48
CA LYS A 70 18.33 1.65 24.42
C LYS A 70 19.26 1.07 23.36
N ASN A 71 19.96 1.93 22.60
CA ASN A 71 20.78 1.54 21.44
C ASN A 71 20.01 0.69 20.42
N GLN A 72 18.73 1.01 20.23
CA GLN A 72 17.78 0.15 19.52
C GLN A 72 17.06 0.95 18.39
N TRP A 73 17.01 0.37 17.19
CA TRP A 73 16.40 0.96 15.97
C TRP A 73 14.93 0.60 15.74
N ALA A 74 14.52 -0.61 16.14
CA ALA A 74 13.16 -1.07 15.94
C ALA A 74 12.20 -0.39 16.91
N ARG A 75 10.98 -0.18 16.44
CA ARG A 75 9.89 0.35 17.23
C ARG A 75 9.20 -0.78 18.00
N ASP A 76 8.83 -0.51 19.26
CA ASP A 76 8.21 -1.49 20.15
C ASP A 76 6.66 -1.49 20.08
N ASP A 77 6.02 -0.59 19.30
CA ASP A 77 4.56 -0.52 19.19
C ASP A 77 3.99 -1.25 17.94
N PRO A 78 3.04 -2.18 18.13
CA PRO A 78 2.39 -2.90 17.02
C PRO A 78 1.26 -2.09 16.35
N ALA A 79 1.07 -0.82 16.72
CA ALA A 79 -0.10 -0.04 16.34
C ALA A 79 -0.27 0.08 14.82
N PHE A 80 0.83 0.26 14.09
CA PHE A 80 0.79 0.44 12.63
C PHE A 80 0.31 -0.83 11.91
N VAL A 81 0.80 -1.99 12.34
CA VAL A 81 0.41 -3.31 11.81
C VAL A 81 -1.08 -3.55 12.04
N VAL A 82 -1.57 -3.22 13.23
CA VAL A 82 -2.99 -3.35 13.59
C VAL A 82 -3.85 -2.45 12.72
N ILE A 83 -3.48 -1.18 12.54
CA ILE A 83 -4.23 -0.23 11.71
C ILE A 83 -4.27 -0.69 10.25
N CYS A 84 -3.13 -1.08 9.67
CA CYS A 84 -3.10 -1.62 8.30
C CYS A 84 -3.96 -2.87 8.14
N SER A 85 -3.93 -3.77 9.13
CA SER A 85 -4.74 -5.00 9.11
C SER A 85 -6.23 -4.69 9.18
N LEU A 86 -6.65 -3.76 10.05
CA LEU A 86 -8.05 -3.35 10.15
C LEU A 86 -8.53 -2.67 8.87
N LEU A 87 -7.74 -1.75 8.30
CA LEU A 87 -8.09 -1.08 7.06
C LEU A 87 -8.19 -2.06 5.88
N LEU A 88 -7.24 -3.00 5.78
CA LEU A 88 -7.26 -4.03 4.77
C LEU A 88 -8.47 -4.96 4.94
N ALA A 89 -8.80 -5.36 6.17
CA ALA A 89 -9.97 -6.17 6.45
C ALA A 89 -11.27 -5.45 6.03
N VAL A 90 -11.42 -4.18 6.41
CA VAL A 90 -12.59 -3.36 6.03
C VAL A 90 -12.71 -3.21 4.51
N ALA A 91 -11.60 -2.95 3.81
CA ALA A 91 -11.59 -2.86 2.35
C ALA A 91 -11.96 -4.20 1.71
N THR A 92 -11.41 -5.32 2.19
CA THR A 92 -11.72 -6.65 1.65
C THR A 92 -13.17 -7.05 1.91
N VAL A 93 -13.73 -6.73 3.09
CA VAL A 93 -15.16 -6.90 3.37
C VAL A 93 -16.00 -6.09 2.38
N ALA A 94 -15.58 -4.88 2.00
CA ALA A 94 -16.25 -4.08 0.98
C ALA A 94 -16.26 -4.78 -0.39
N TYR A 95 -15.13 -5.35 -0.81
CA TYR A 95 -15.05 -6.16 -2.03
C TYR A 95 -15.98 -7.39 -1.95
N CYS A 96 -16.01 -8.08 -0.82
CA CYS A 96 -16.90 -9.23 -0.63
C CYS A 96 -18.37 -8.80 -0.68
N ALA A 97 -18.73 -7.66 -0.10
CA ALA A 97 -20.10 -7.14 -0.17
C ALA A 97 -20.52 -6.77 -1.61
N ALA A 98 -19.57 -6.39 -2.46
CA ALA A 98 -19.84 -6.00 -3.85
C ALA A 98 -19.82 -7.19 -4.84
N TYR A 99 -18.95 -8.17 -4.60
CA TYR A 99 -18.64 -9.23 -5.58
C TYR A 99 -18.90 -10.66 -5.10
N ASP A 100 -19.07 -10.88 -3.80
CA ASP A 100 -19.31 -12.21 -3.23
C ASP A 100 -20.80 -12.48 -3.02
N HIS A 101 -21.14 -13.76 -2.93
CA HIS A 101 -22.49 -14.27 -2.71
C HIS A 101 -22.60 -15.07 -1.41
N SER A 102 -21.48 -15.48 -0.80
CA SER A 102 -21.46 -16.29 0.42
C SER A 102 -20.66 -15.63 1.54
N ALA A 103 -21.28 -15.48 2.72
CA ALA A 103 -20.60 -14.92 3.90
C ALA A 103 -19.43 -15.80 4.38
N ALA A 104 -19.53 -17.13 4.24
CA ALA A 104 -18.44 -18.03 4.61
C ALA A 104 -17.22 -17.85 3.70
N HIS A 105 -17.46 -17.63 2.40
CA HIS A 105 -16.41 -17.35 1.44
C HIS A 105 -15.78 -15.97 1.70
N ALA A 106 -16.59 -14.96 2.02
CA ALA A 106 -16.09 -13.63 2.39
C ALA A 106 -15.10 -13.67 3.57
N VAL A 107 -15.37 -14.47 4.61
CA VAL A 107 -14.43 -14.67 5.73
C VAL A 107 -13.11 -15.27 5.26
N SER A 108 -13.16 -16.27 4.38
CA SER A 108 -11.95 -16.89 3.82
C SER A 108 -11.13 -15.92 2.96
N VAL A 109 -11.79 -15.01 2.22
CA VAL A 109 -11.13 -13.98 1.41
C VAL A 109 -10.47 -12.94 2.31
N VAL A 110 -11.13 -12.46 3.38
CA VAL A 110 -10.54 -11.52 4.34
C VAL A 110 -9.29 -12.12 5.00
N ILE A 111 -9.37 -13.37 5.47
CA ILE A 111 -8.24 -14.05 6.11
C ILE A 111 -7.10 -14.25 5.10
N SER A 112 -7.38 -14.73 3.89
CA SER A 112 -6.35 -14.96 2.89
C SER A 112 -5.66 -13.67 2.46
N VAL A 113 -6.39 -12.57 2.24
CA VAL A 113 -5.79 -11.28 1.90
C VAL A 113 -4.90 -10.75 3.03
N LEU A 114 -5.34 -10.83 4.29
CA LEU A 114 -4.51 -10.41 5.43
C LEU A 114 -3.22 -11.24 5.54
N LEU A 115 -3.34 -12.56 5.46
CA LEU A 115 -2.21 -13.47 5.61
C LEU A 115 -1.23 -13.37 4.45
N PHE A 116 -1.70 -13.39 3.20
CA PHE A 116 -0.83 -13.48 2.03
C PHE A 116 -0.39 -12.12 1.51
N HIS A 117 -1.30 -11.15 1.39
CA HIS A 117 -0.98 -9.86 0.76
C HIS A 117 -0.27 -8.88 1.70
N PHE A 118 -0.51 -8.98 3.01
CA PHE A 118 0.09 -8.08 3.99
C PHE A 118 1.17 -8.75 4.83
N LEU A 119 0.84 -9.82 5.57
CA LEU A 119 1.76 -10.44 6.52
C LEU A 119 2.88 -11.23 5.83
N LEU A 120 2.55 -12.20 4.98
CA LEU A 120 3.55 -13.01 4.29
C LEU A 120 4.40 -12.16 3.36
N ALA A 121 3.77 -11.29 2.55
CA ALA A 121 4.51 -10.36 1.69
C ALA A 121 5.46 -9.47 2.51
N GLY A 122 5.02 -8.98 3.66
CA GLY A 122 5.85 -8.17 4.55
C GLY A 122 6.99 -8.94 5.20
N ILE A 123 6.75 -10.17 5.67
CA ILE A 123 7.78 -11.05 6.23
C ILE A 123 8.83 -11.37 5.15
N LEU A 124 8.39 -11.70 3.94
CA LEU A 124 9.30 -12.00 2.83
C LEU A 124 10.12 -10.77 2.45
N LEU A 125 9.49 -9.61 2.30
CA LEU A 125 10.18 -8.36 1.97
C LEU A 125 11.18 -7.98 3.07
N ALA A 126 10.77 -8.01 4.34
CA ALA A 126 11.64 -7.72 5.47
C ALA A 126 12.84 -8.67 5.53
N THR A 127 12.63 -9.96 5.25
CA THR A 127 13.69 -10.96 5.20
C THR A 127 14.65 -10.72 4.04
N CYS A 128 14.14 -10.37 2.85
CA CYS A 128 14.95 -10.01 1.69
C CYS A 128 15.77 -8.73 1.95
N CYS A 129 15.16 -7.68 2.50
CA CYS A 129 15.83 -6.43 2.83
C CYS A 129 16.88 -6.61 3.94
N TRP A 130 16.58 -7.44 4.94
CA TRP A 130 17.51 -7.82 5.99
C TRP A 130 18.73 -8.55 5.41
N PHE A 131 18.50 -9.54 4.56
CA PHE A 131 19.57 -10.27 3.86
C PHE A 131 20.43 -9.32 3.01
N LEU A 132 19.81 -8.45 2.22
CA LEU A 132 20.51 -7.48 1.36
C LEU A 132 21.37 -6.53 2.20
N THR A 133 20.84 -6.08 3.34
CA THR A 133 21.55 -5.16 4.24
C THR A 133 22.79 -5.80 4.83
N ASN A 134 22.66 -7.05 5.30
CA ASN A 134 23.79 -7.78 5.88
C ASN A 134 24.84 -8.19 4.84
N ALA A 135 24.41 -8.46 3.60
CA ALA A 135 25.30 -8.92 2.54
C ALA A 135 26.02 -7.79 1.79
N TYR A 136 25.40 -6.62 1.62
CA TYR A 136 25.90 -5.59 0.70
C TYR A 136 26.00 -4.17 1.28
N LEU A 137 25.33 -3.88 2.40
CA LEU A 137 25.17 -2.50 2.88
C LEU A 137 25.89 -2.23 4.21
N ARG A 138 26.72 -3.17 4.70
CA ARG A 138 27.42 -3.03 5.99
C ARG A 138 28.89 -2.67 5.77
N GLU A 139 29.37 -1.59 6.37
CA GLU A 139 30.82 -1.33 6.50
C GLU A 139 31.47 -2.37 7.43
N GLU A 140 32.62 -2.91 7.02
CA GLU A 140 33.48 -3.75 7.85
C GLU A 140 34.13 -2.90 8.96
N ALA A 141 33.42 -2.72 10.07
CA ALA A 141 34.00 -2.09 11.26
C ALA A 141 35.06 -3.03 11.86
N PRO A 142 36.30 -2.57 12.09
CA PRO A 142 37.38 -3.43 12.58
C PRO A 142 37.09 -3.83 14.04
N ASN A 143 36.86 -5.14 14.23
CA ASN A 143 37.05 -5.93 15.45
C ASN A 143 37.06 -5.15 16.78
N THR A 144 35.90 -4.78 17.31
CA THR A 144 35.74 -4.54 18.74
C THR A 144 34.50 -5.26 19.26
N CYS A 145 34.71 -6.06 20.31
CA CYS A 145 33.76 -6.97 20.95
C CYS A 145 32.56 -6.22 21.56
N VAL A 146 31.62 -5.76 20.73
CA VAL A 146 30.40 -5.07 21.17
C VAL A 146 29.20 -5.50 20.31
N VAL A 147 28.45 -6.48 20.81
CA VAL A 147 26.99 -6.63 20.56
C VAL A 147 26.55 -6.79 19.09
N GLU A 148 27.11 -7.74 18.35
CA GLU A 148 26.67 -8.02 16.97
C GLU A 148 25.33 -8.78 16.87
N GLN A 149 24.99 -9.62 17.85
CA GLN A 149 23.81 -10.50 17.75
C GLN A 149 22.45 -9.82 18.00
N ARG A 150 22.40 -8.60 18.58
CA ARG A 150 21.12 -7.87 18.77
C ARG A 150 20.73 -7.01 17.57
N VAL A 151 21.68 -6.76 16.65
CA VAL A 151 21.51 -5.83 15.54
C VAL A 151 20.69 -6.49 14.41
N GLU A 152 20.82 -7.80 14.21
CA GLU A 152 20.20 -8.52 13.09
C GLU A 152 18.66 -8.58 13.20
N TRP A 153 18.12 -9.07 14.31
CA TRP A 153 16.66 -9.16 14.52
C TRP A 153 16.00 -7.78 14.54
N GLN A 154 16.74 -6.78 14.99
CA GLN A 154 16.28 -5.41 15.03
C GLN A 154 16.22 -4.78 13.63
N VAL A 155 17.20 -5.03 12.77
CA VAL A 155 17.15 -4.58 11.37
C VAL A 155 15.99 -5.26 10.64
N TRP A 156 15.68 -6.52 10.96
CA TRP A 156 14.49 -7.20 10.43
C TRP A 156 13.18 -6.56 10.88
N LEU A 157 13.04 -6.27 12.19
CA LEU A 157 11.85 -5.57 12.72
C LEU A 157 11.70 -4.17 12.13
N TYR A 158 12.81 -3.45 11.94
CA TYR A 158 12.84 -2.18 11.24
C TYR A 158 12.41 -2.32 9.77
N ALA A 159 12.92 -3.33 9.06
CA ALA A 159 12.54 -3.62 7.67
C ALA A 159 11.04 -3.90 7.52
N PHE A 160 10.45 -4.60 8.50
CA PHE A 160 9.02 -4.85 8.54
C PHE A 160 8.20 -3.57 8.83
N ASP A 161 8.68 -2.68 9.70
CA ASP A 161 8.06 -1.36 9.95
C ASP A 161 8.07 -0.50 8.66
N VAL A 162 9.20 -0.52 7.93
CA VAL A 162 9.33 0.16 6.63
C VAL A 162 8.35 -0.40 5.60
N HIS A 163 8.18 -1.73 5.52
CA HIS A 163 7.15 -2.38 4.70
C HIS A 163 5.76 -1.91 5.06
N CYS A 164 5.43 -1.90 6.36
CA CYS A 164 4.10 -1.48 6.80
C CYS A 164 3.83 -0.03 6.35
N ASN A 165 4.80 0.86 6.56
CA ASN A 165 4.68 2.24 6.13
C ASN A 165 4.48 2.40 4.62
N SER A 166 5.28 1.71 3.80
CA SER A 166 5.17 1.78 2.34
C SER A 166 3.96 1.03 1.80
N PHE A 167 3.40 0.07 2.55
CA PHE A 167 2.18 -0.66 2.19
C PHE A 167 0.95 0.25 2.21
N PHE A 168 0.88 1.20 3.13
CA PHE A 168 -0.32 2.03 3.30
C PHE A 168 -0.70 2.84 2.04
N PRO A 169 0.22 3.56 1.37
CA PRO A 169 -0.09 4.23 0.11
C PRO A 169 -0.42 3.27 -1.05
N MET A 170 0.28 2.14 -1.10
CA MET A 170 -0.01 1.08 -2.07
C MET A 170 -1.42 0.51 -1.85
N PHE A 171 -1.84 0.37 -0.59
CA PHE A 171 -3.19 -0.02 -0.21
C PHE A 171 -4.25 0.98 -0.70
N VAL A 172 -4.00 2.28 -0.55
CA VAL A 172 -4.91 3.31 -1.10
C VAL A 172 -5.04 3.18 -2.63
N MET A 173 -3.94 2.93 -3.34
CA MET A 173 -3.98 2.76 -4.80
C MET A 173 -4.70 1.47 -5.22
N LEU A 174 -4.34 0.32 -4.63
CA LEU A 174 -4.76 -1.01 -5.09
C LEU A 174 -6.03 -1.56 -4.43
N TYR A 175 -6.47 -1.01 -3.31
CA TYR A 175 -7.71 -1.43 -2.65
C TYR A 175 -8.76 -0.34 -2.68
N VAL A 176 -8.40 0.91 -2.35
CA VAL A 176 -9.36 2.04 -2.30
C VAL A 176 -9.69 2.53 -3.71
N ILE A 177 -8.69 3.03 -4.44
CA ILE A 177 -8.87 3.57 -5.80
C ILE A 177 -9.30 2.47 -6.75
N HIS A 178 -8.60 1.32 -6.74
CA HIS A 178 -9.00 0.17 -7.56
C HIS A 178 -10.46 -0.25 -7.33
N TYR A 179 -11.00 -0.20 -6.10
CA TYR A 179 -12.39 -0.62 -5.86
C TYR A 179 -13.36 0.22 -6.67
N PHE A 180 -13.19 1.55 -6.64
CA PHE A 180 -14.01 2.46 -7.43
C PHE A 180 -13.83 2.25 -8.93
N LEU A 181 -12.59 2.05 -9.40
CA LEU A 181 -12.32 1.83 -10.82
C LEU A 181 -12.60 0.39 -11.27
N SER A 182 -12.85 -0.56 -10.37
CA SER A 182 -12.83 -1.99 -10.70
C SER A 182 -13.84 -2.41 -11.77
N PRO A 183 -15.07 -1.86 -11.86
CA PRO A 183 -15.98 -2.23 -12.95
C PRO A 183 -15.47 -1.79 -14.33
N LEU A 184 -14.66 -0.72 -14.38
CA LEU A 184 -13.98 -0.25 -15.58
C LEU A 184 -12.71 -1.08 -15.86
N LEU A 185 -11.86 -1.31 -14.86
CA LEU A 185 -10.56 -1.97 -15.00
C LEU A 185 -10.67 -3.44 -15.40
N VAL A 186 -11.74 -4.11 -14.98
CA VAL A 186 -11.95 -5.54 -15.24
C VAL A 186 -12.64 -5.79 -16.60
N ALA A 187 -13.13 -4.73 -17.25
CA ALA A 187 -13.75 -4.81 -18.58
C ALA A 187 -12.81 -5.42 -19.64
N HIS A 188 -13.39 -5.98 -20.70
CA HIS A 188 -12.63 -6.51 -21.83
C HIS A 188 -12.19 -5.39 -22.75
N GLY A 189 -10.96 -5.50 -23.25
CA GLY A 189 -10.38 -4.56 -24.19
C GLY A 189 -8.99 -4.10 -23.75
N PHE A 190 -8.32 -3.41 -24.66
CA PHE A 190 -6.98 -2.89 -24.45
C PHE A 190 -6.94 -1.76 -23.41
N ILE A 191 -7.91 -0.83 -23.43
CA ILE A 191 -7.92 0.34 -22.53
C ILE A 191 -8.03 -0.05 -21.04
N PRO A 192 -8.95 -0.96 -20.61
CA PRO A 192 -8.97 -1.47 -19.23
C PRO A 192 -7.68 -2.18 -18.82
N ALA A 193 -7.09 -2.99 -19.72
CA ALA A 193 -5.84 -3.67 -19.45
C ALA A 193 -4.68 -2.68 -19.28
N LEU A 194 -4.59 -1.66 -20.15
CA LEU A 194 -3.61 -0.59 -20.04
C LEU A 194 -3.75 0.14 -18.70
N LEU A 195 -4.95 0.62 -18.36
CA LEU A 195 -5.19 1.37 -17.13
C LEU A 195 -4.91 0.51 -15.89
N SER A 196 -5.28 -0.77 -15.93
CA SER A 196 -4.96 -1.71 -14.86
C SER A 196 -3.45 -1.88 -14.69
N ASN A 197 -2.70 -2.09 -15.78
CA ASN A 197 -1.25 -2.25 -15.66
C ASN A 197 -0.57 -0.97 -15.17
N LEU A 198 -1.03 0.21 -15.63
CA LEU A 198 -0.51 1.50 -15.14
C LEU A 198 -0.77 1.69 -13.65
N LEU A 199 -1.97 1.38 -13.16
CA LEU A 199 -2.30 1.48 -11.74
C LEU A 199 -1.40 0.57 -10.89
N PHE A 200 -1.22 -0.68 -11.30
CA PHE A 200 -0.36 -1.64 -10.60
C PHE A 200 1.12 -1.27 -10.68
N MET A 201 1.60 -0.77 -11.83
CA MET A 201 2.97 -0.29 -12.02
C MET A 201 3.28 0.90 -11.12
N VAL A 202 2.37 1.89 -11.06
CA VAL A 202 2.52 3.07 -10.20
C VAL A 202 2.50 2.66 -8.73
N ALA A 203 1.56 1.81 -8.32
CA ALA A 203 1.46 1.35 -6.94
C ALA A 203 2.70 0.56 -6.49
N ALA A 204 3.19 -0.38 -7.32
CA ALA A 204 4.38 -1.16 -7.01
C ALA A 204 5.65 -0.29 -6.98
N SER A 205 5.82 0.60 -7.97
CA SER A 205 6.94 1.54 -8.00
C SER A 205 6.94 2.45 -6.77
N TYR A 206 5.77 2.94 -6.37
CA TYR A 206 5.63 3.81 -5.20
C TYR A 206 5.95 3.08 -3.89
N HIS A 207 5.51 1.82 -3.75
CA HIS A 207 5.86 0.98 -2.60
C HIS A 207 7.38 0.79 -2.47
N HIS A 208 8.07 0.44 -3.56
CA HIS A 208 9.52 0.28 -3.55
C HIS A 208 10.27 1.59 -3.31
N TYR A 209 9.77 2.70 -3.85
CA TYR A 209 10.34 4.03 -3.62
C TYR A 209 10.26 4.45 -2.15
N LEU A 210 9.11 4.21 -1.49
CA LEU A 210 8.96 4.49 -0.07
C LEU A 210 9.80 3.57 0.81
N ASN A 211 9.99 2.31 0.42
CA ASN A 211 10.94 1.43 1.10
C ASN A 211 12.35 2.00 1.03
N PHE A 212 12.80 2.45 -0.16
CA PHE A 212 14.09 3.12 -0.33
C PHE A 212 14.23 4.34 0.58
N LEU A 213 13.24 5.26 0.60
CA LEU A 213 13.26 6.43 1.49
C LEU A 213 13.29 6.05 2.98
N GLY A 214 12.68 4.91 3.33
CA GLY A 214 12.77 4.29 4.65
C GLY A 214 14.21 3.99 5.08
N TYR A 215 15.04 3.48 4.18
CA TYR A 215 16.44 3.16 4.49
C TYR A 215 17.39 4.35 4.31
N ASP A 216 17.08 5.26 3.39
CA ASP A 216 17.89 6.46 3.09
C ASP A 216 17.78 7.55 4.17
N GLY A 217 16.82 7.44 5.09
CA GLY A 217 16.57 8.41 6.16
C GLY A 217 15.89 9.71 5.71
N ASN A 218 15.66 9.86 4.40
CA ASN A 218 14.91 10.94 3.76
C ASN A 218 13.39 10.71 3.81
N PHE A 219 12.86 10.34 4.97
CA PHE A 219 11.45 10.00 5.05
C PHE A 219 10.56 11.23 4.96
N VAL A 220 9.81 11.34 3.87
CA VAL A 220 8.88 12.44 3.62
C VAL A 220 7.45 11.96 3.89
N PRO A 221 6.66 12.67 4.72
CA PRO A 221 5.24 12.36 4.90
C PRO A 221 4.47 12.40 3.57
N PHE A 222 3.42 11.57 3.47
CA PHE A 222 2.71 11.24 2.23
C PHE A 222 2.10 12.48 1.55
N PHE A 223 1.65 13.46 2.36
CA PHE A 223 1.35 14.80 1.89
C PHE A 223 2.35 15.82 2.44
N SER A 224 2.74 16.76 1.59
CA SER A 224 3.66 17.88 1.88
C SER A 224 3.25 18.81 3.06
N LEU A 225 2.17 18.50 3.79
CA LEU A 225 1.76 19.18 5.02
C LEU A 225 2.77 18.99 6.15
N GLY A 226 3.40 17.82 6.25
CA GLY A 226 4.50 17.63 7.20
C GLY A 226 5.73 18.49 6.86
N LYS A 227 5.89 18.93 5.61
CA LYS A 227 6.96 19.83 5.18
C LYS A 227 6.81 21.24 5.79
N LEU A 228 5.58 21.71 5.99
CA LEU A 228 5.29 23.00 6.65
C LEU A 228 5.64 22.95 8.15
N TYR A 229 5.26 21.87 8.84
CA TYR A 229 5.63 21.67 10.25
C TYR A 229 7.13 21.39 10.42
N TYR A 230 7.74 20.63 9.49
CA TYR A 230 9.18 20.36 9.46
C TYR A 230 9.99 21.65 9.33
N ASN A 231 9.57 22.58 8.48
CA ASN A 231 10.29 23.84 8.27
C ASN A 231 10.30 24.75 9.50
N GLU A 232 9.28 24.73 10.36
CA GLU A 232 9.31 25.49 11.63
C GLU A 232 10.27 24.86 12.66
N VAL A 233 10.30 23.53 12.78
CA VAL A 233 11.16 22.80 13.73
C VAL A 233 12.63 22.75 13.27
N SER A 234 12.86 22.73 11.96
CA SER A 234 14.17 22.64 11.28
C SER A 234 15.09 23.85 11.56
N SER A 235 14.55 24.99 11.97
CA SER A 235 15.35 26.19 12.28
C SER A 235 16.20 26.11 13.56
N LYS A 236 16.10 25.04 14.36
CA LYS A 236 16.70 24.98 15.71
C LYS A 236 17.62 23.79 16.01
N ILE A 237 17.79 22.82 15.10
CA ILE A 237 18.56 21.60 15.38
C ILE A 237 19.43 21.25 14.15
N ASP A 238 20.75 21.17 14.32
CA ASP A 238 21.72 20.81 13.27
C ASP A 238 21.29 19.57 12.46
N ILE A 239 20.94 19.80 11.19
CA ILE A 239 20.22 18.88 10.30
C ILE A 239 21.13 17.79 9.72
N SER A 240 22.46 18.00 9.69
CA SER A 240 23.40 17.00 9.13
C SER A 240 23.52 15.72 9.95
N ILE A 241 23.11 15.71 11.22
CA ILE A 241 23.12 14.51 12.08
C ILE A 241 21.73 13.82 12.11
N VAL A 242 20.69 14.49 11.60
CA VAL A 242 19.27 14.06 11.68
C VAL A 242 18.86 13.12 10.55
N LEU A 243 19.59 13.12 9.44
CA LEU A 243 19.15 12.52 8.17
C LEU A 243 19.59 11.08 7.92
N THR A 244 20.44 10.50 8.77
CA THR A 244 20.89 9.12 8.57
C THR A 244 20.42 8.27 9.73
N VAL A 245 19.18 7.78 9.63
CA VAL A 245 18.62 6.84 10.61
C VAL A 245 19.50 5.58 10.69
N LEU A 246 20.24 5.21 9.64
CA LEU A 246 21.25 4.15 9.67
C LEU A 246 22.58 4.64 9.06
N PRO A 247 23.47 5.27 9.85
CA PRO A 247 24.72 5.85 9.32
C PRO A 247 25.73 4.84 8.80
N PHE A 248 25.46 3.53 8.95
CA PHE A 248 26.30 2.44 8.48
C PHE A 248 25.88 1.87 7.12
N LEU A 249 24.72 2.28 6.58
CA LEU A 249 24.23 1.82 5.28
C LEU A 249 24.82 2.68 4.17
N GLU A 250 25.88 2.20 3.52
CA GLU A 250 26.30 2.76 2.24
C GLU A 250 25.49 2.16 1.09
N ARG A 251 25.20 2.95 0.05
CA ARG A 251 24.61 2.47 -1.22
C ARG A 251 23.18 1.89 -1.09
N THR A 252 22.29 2.58 -0.40
CA THR A 252 20.84 2.29 -0.32
C THR A 252 20.12 2.24 -1.68
N THR A 253 20.75 2.73 -2.75
CA THR A 253 20.22 2.74 -4.13
C THR A 253 19.85 1.35 -4.67
N PHE A 254 20.38 0.27 -4.10
CA PHE A 254 19.96 -1.10 -4.45
C PHE A 254 18.45 -1.34 -4.20
N PHE A 255 17.84 -0.67 -3.22
CA PHE A 255 16.39 -0.78 -2.99
C PHE A 255 15.53 -0.19 -4.11
N LEU A 256 16.12 0.61 -5.03
CA LEU A 256 15.43 1.12 -6.22
C LEU A 256 15.40 0.13 -7.38
N TYR A 257 16.23 -0.92 -7.37
CA TYR A 257 16.36 -1.84 -8.50
C TYR A 257 15.04 -2.57 -8.86
N PRO A 258 14.19 -2.98 -7.90
CA PRO A 258 12.86 -3.51 -8.20
C PRO A 258 11.98 -2.56 -9.03
N ILE A 259 12.14 -1.24 -8.90
CA ILE A 259 11.42 -0.26 -9.72
C ILE A 259 11.82 -0.40 -11.19
N GLY A 260 13.12 -0.58 -11.46
CA GLY A 260 13.61 -0.84 -12.82
C GLY A 260 12.99 -2.10 -13.42
N ILE A 261 12.87 -3.17 -12.63
CA ILE A 261 12.20 -4.42 -13.05
C ILE A 261 10.73 -4.15 -13.39
N VAL A 262 10.01 -3.40 -12.54
CA VAL A 262 8.60 -3.03 -12.77
C VAL A 262 8.42 -2.21 -14.04
N ILE A 263 9.32 -1.25 -14.31
CA ILE A 263 9.30 -0.41 -15.53
C ILE A 263 9.55 -1.24 -16.79
N ILE A 264 10.41 -2.25 -16.73
CA ILE A 264 10.71 -3.13 -17.88
C ILE A 264 9.59 -4.15 -18.09
N LEU A 265 9.03 -4.71 -17.00
CA LEU A 265 8.00 -5.73 -17.06
C LEU A 265 6.64 -5.15 -17.50
N SER A 266 6.32 -3.92 -17.13
CA SER A 266 5.02 -3.29 -17.43
C SER A 266 4.69 -3.21 -18.93
N PRO A 267 5.57 -2.78 -19.86
CA PRO A 267 5.26 -2.81 -21.29
C PRO A 267 5.07 -4.24 -21.80
N ILE A 268 5.81 -5.22 -21.27
CA ILE A 268 5.65 -6.63 -21.66
C ILE A 268 4.25 -7.13 -21.26
N LEU A 269 3.80 -6.84 -20.04
CA LEU A 269 2.47 -7.21 -19.57
C LEU A 269 1.36 -6.54 -20.39
N ILE A 270 1.53 -5.24 -20.72
CA ILE A 270 0.59 -4.51 -21.56
C ILE A 270 0.50 -5.12 -22.97
N LEU A 271 1.65 -5.41 -23.60
CA LEU A 271 1.71 -5.98 -24.95
C LEU A 271 1.17 -7.42 -24.98
N SER A 272 1.37 -8.19 -23.91
CA SER A 272 0.78 -9.53 -23.78
C SER A 272 -0.74 -9.53 -23.61
N GLY A 273 -1.36 -8.37 -23.37
CA GLY A 273 -2.78 -8.25 -23.07
C GLY A 273 -3.17 -8.73 -21.67
N PHE A 274 -2.19 -8.99 -20.78
CA PHE A 274 -2.44 -9.38 -19.40
C PHE A 274 -3.11 -8.24 -18.62
N ASN A 275 -4.15 -8.56 -17.85
CA ASN A 275 -4.86 -7.60 -17.01
C ASN A 275 -4.77 -8.03 -15.53
N PRO A 276 -3.94 -7.35 -14.70
CA PRO A 276 -3.76 -7.75 -13.31
C PRO A 276 -5.03 -7.61 -12.48
N SER A 277 -5.84 -6.55 -12.69
CA SER A 277 -7.11 -6.37 -11.98
C SER A 277 -8.03 -7.57 -12.18
N ARG A 278 -8.13 -8.06 -13.42
CA ARG A 278 -8.93 -9.24 -13.72
C ARG A 278 -8.33 -10.51 -13.10
N TYR A 279 -7.01 -10.66 -13.16
CA TYR A 279 -6.34 -11.81 -12.56
C TYR A 279 -6.63 -11.92 -11.06
N PHE A 280 -6.46 -10.83 -10.30
CA PHE A 280 -6.78 -10.81 -8.87
C PHE A 280 -8.26 -11.03 -8.59
N MET A 281 -9.15 -10.38 -9.35
CA MET A 281 -10.59 -10.58 -9.19
C MET A 281 -11.01 -12.03 -9.48
N ASN A 282 -10.38 -12.70 -10.44
CA ASN A 282 -10.67 -14.10 -10.76
C ASN A 282 -10.17 -15.08 -9.69
N ILE A 283 -9.04 -14.80 -9.06
CA ILE A 283 -8.51 -15.59 -7.93
C ILE A 283 -9.50 -15.59 -6.77
N TYR A 284 -10.03 -14.42 -6.44
CA TYR A 284 -10.84 -14.25 -5.23
C TYR A 284 -12.35 -14.36 -5.47
N PHE A 285 -12.88 -14.05 -6.65
CA PHE A 285 -14.33 -13.96 -6.91
C PHE A 285 -14.72 -14.70 -8.19
N THR A 286 -14.28 -15.96 -8.32
CA THR A 286 -14.26 -16.83 -9.52
C THR A 286 -15.58 -17.03 -10.30
N ARG A 287 -16.70 -16.35 -10.01
CA ARG A 287 -18.01 -16.61 -10.64
C ARG A 287 -18.86 -15.40 -11.06
N THR A 288 -18.27 -14.24 -11.37
CA THR A 288 -19.10 -13.09 -11.81
C THR A 288 -18.49 -12.15 -12.86
N LEU A 289 -17.55 -12.64 -13.69
CA LEU A 289 -16.95 -11.84 -14.77
C LEU A 289 -17.15 -12.42 -16.16
#